data_AF-A0A956HIU2-F1
#
_entry.id   AF-A0A956HIU2-F1
#
_cell.length_a   1.000
_cell.length_b   1.000
_cell.length_c   1.000
_cell.angle_alpha   90.00
_cell.angle_beta   90.00
_cell.angle_gamma   90.00
#
_symmetry.space_group_name_H-M   'P 1'
#
loop_
_entity.id
_entity.type
_entity.pdbx_description
1 polymer ?
#
loop_
_entity_poly.entity_id
_entity_poly.type
_entity_poly.pdbx_seq_one_letter_code
_entity_poly.pdbx_strand_id
1 'polypeptide(L)'
;MIGSITCRPGNRWAKQYPGRTPVANHKQAEKRNRQRIKRRAQNLLHLSKMRTYMKRVRRAIADKDLETAQATLPLVLVAIGKASAKGVIHHNTARRYASRLQLAVNRATAQA
;
A
#
# COMPACT_ATOMS: atom_id res chain seq x y z
N MET A 1 44.01 -1.82 34.47
CA MET A 1 43.13 -1.16 35.46
C MET A 1 42.12 -0.31 34.71
N ILE A 2 40.89 -0.38 35.17
CA ILE A 2 39.65 0.06 34.53
C ILE A 2 39.59 1.60 34.48
N GLY A 3 39.56 2.18 33.28
CA GLY A 3 39.32 3.61 33.06
C GLY A 3 38.07 3.77 32.21
N SER A 4 36.94 3.95 32.87
CA SER A 4 35.58 3.92 32.33
C SER A 4 35.35 4.81 31.11
N ILE A 5 35.00 4.20 29.99
CA ILE A 5 34.16 4.79 28.95
C ILE A 5 32.78 5.02 29.57
N THR A 6 32.59 6.11 30.32
CA THR A 6 31.25 6.53 30.70
C THR A 6 30.63 7.21 29.49
N CYS A 7 29.78 6.47 28.78
CA CYS A 7 28.74 7.04 27.94
C CYS A 7 27.97 8.06 28.79
N ARG A 8 28.28 9.35 28.64
CA ARG A 8 27.57 10.42 29.37
C ARG A 8 26.13 10.44 28.86
N PRO A 9 25.13 10.01 29.66
CA PRO A 9 23.75 10.01 29.22
C PRO A 9 23.25 11.44 29.43
N GLY A 10 23.08 12.16 28.33
CA GLY A 10 22.72 13.57 28.43
C GLY A 10 22.67 14.21 27.05
N ASN A 11 21.59 13.92 26.35
CA ASN A 11 20.97 14.78 25.35
C ASN A 11 21.02 16.27 25.78
N ARG A 12 22.12 16.95 25.44
CA ARG A 12 22.37 18.40 25.67
C ARG A 12 21.24 19.29 25.12
N TRP A 13 20.47 18.76 24.18
CA TRP A 13 19.38 19.43 23.48
C TRP A 13 18.07 19.47 24.28
N ALA A 14 17.90 18.60 25.28
CA ALA A 14 16.67 18.54 26.08
C ALA A 14 16.54 19.66 27.11
N LYS A 15 17.66 20.31 27.50
CA LYS A 15 17.66 21.41 28.48
C LYS A 15 17.31 22.78 27.91
N GLN A 16 17.16 22.94 26.59
CA GLN A 16 17.09 24.28 26.00
C GLN A 16 15.69 24.88 25.88
N TYR A 17 14.58 24.11 25.97
CA TYR A 17 13.22 24.69 25.82
C TYR A 17 12.13 24.01 26.68
N PRO A 18 12.16 24.11 28.02
CA PRO A 18 11.00 23.77 28.84
C PRO A 18 9.89 24.83 28.62
N GLY A 19 8.82 24.46 27.91
CA GLY A 19 7.67 25.33 27.62
C GLY A 19 7.28 25.45 26.15
N ARG A 20 8.07 24.90 25.22
CA ARG A 20 7.72 24.87 23.80
C ARG A 20 7.06 23.54 23.45
N THR A 21 5.74 23.44 23.57
CA THR A 21 5.01 22.39 22.83
C THR A 21 5.27 22.64 21.34
N PRO A 22 5.92 21.73 20.58
CA PRO A 22 6.09 21.88 19.16
C PRO A 22 4.75 21.57 18.48
N VAL A 23 3.77 22.45 18.67
CA VAL A 23 2.57 22.47 17.83
C VAL A 23 3.01 22.93 16.44
N ALA A 24 2.57 22.22 15.41
CA ALA A 24 2.97 22.46 14.03
C ALA A 24 2.33 23.76 13.49
N ASN A 25 2.83 24.92 13.91
CA ASN A 25 2.38 26.25 13.49
C ASN A 25 2.99 26.70 12.14
N HIS A 26 3.29 25.76 11.23
CA HIS A 26 3.90 26.11 9.94
C HIS A 26 2.84 26.05 8.83
N LYS A 27 2.56 27.20 8.19
CA LYS A 27 1.60 27.32 7.06
C LYS A 27 1.83 26.27 5.94
N GLN A 28 3.08 25.83 5.73
CA GLN A 28 3.41 24.80 4.77
C GLN A 28 2.93 23.40 5.20
N ALA A 29 3.05 23.07 6.49
CA ALA A 29 2.61 21.79 7.04
C ALA A 29 1.09 21.62 6.91
N GLU A 30 0.33 22.68 7.22
CA GLU A 30 -1.13 22.68 7.05
C GLU A 30 -1.52 22.45 5.58
N LYS A 31 -0.87 23.16 4.65
CA LYS A 31 -1.06 22.97 3.20
C LYS A 31 -0.78 21.52 2.77
N ARG A 32 0.33 20.93 3.25
CA ARG A 32 0.68 19.53 2.96
C ARG A 32 -0.36 18.56 3.52
N ASN A 33 -0.93 18.83 4.70
CA ASN A 33 -2.01 18.01 5.26
C ASN A 33 -3.28 18.07 4.39
N ARG A 34 -3.72 19.28 4.00
CA ARG A 34 -4.85 19.46 3.08
C ARG A 34 -4.66 18.72 1.76
N GLN A 35 -3.45 18.79 1.17
CA GLN A 35 -3.11 18.04 -0.05
C GLN A 35 -3.11 16.52 0.17
N ARG A 36 -2.56 16.06 1.30
CA ARG A 36 -2.50 14.64 1.67
C ARG A 36 -3.88 14.03 1.76
N ILE A 37 -4.84 14.71 2.39
CA ILE A 37 -6.22 14.22 2.53
C ILE A 37 -6.85 14.00 1.16
N LYS A 38 -6.75 14.98 0.25
CA LYS A 38 -7.28 14.88 -1.11
C LYS A 38 -6.68 13.71 -1.90
N ARG A 39 -5.34 13.59 -1.90
CA ARG A 39 -4.63 12.49 -2.57
C ARG A 39 -4.95 11.13 -1.95
N ARG A 40 -5.06 11.06 -0.62
CA ARG A 40 -5.41 9.83 0.09
C ARG A 40 -6.80 9.34 -0.30
N ALA A 41 -7.80 10.21 -0.41
CA ALA A 41 -9.14 9.83 -0.82
C ALA A 41 -9.14 9.19 -2.21
N GLN A 42 -8.47 9.82 -3.19
CA GLN A 42 -8.35 9.29 -4.56
C GLN A 42 -7.60 7.95 -4.59
N ASN A 43 -6.45 7.85 -3.89
CA ASN A 43 -5.67 6.62 -3.84
C ASN A 43 -6.44 5.47 -3.18
N LEU A 44 -7.21 5.77 -2.14
CA LEU A 44 -8.03 4.77 -1.45
C LEU A 44 -9.08 4.17 -2.39
N LEU A 45 -9.73 4.97 -3.23
CA LEU A 45 -10.72 4.48 -4.20
C LEU A 45 -10.12 3.48 -5.20
N HIS A 46 -8.91 3.75 -5.69
CA HIS A 46 -8.23 2.84 -6.61
C HIS A 46 -7.76 1.56 -5.91
N LEU A 47 -7.19 1.69 -4.71
CA LEU A 47 -6.72 0.56 -3.92
C LEU A 47 -7.87 -0.35 -3.47
N SER A 48 -9.00 0.21 -3.03
CA SER A 48 -10.16 -0.56 -2.56
C SER A 48 -10.80 -1.33 -3.71
N LYS A 49 -11.01 -0.69 -4.87
CA LYS A 49 -11.53 -1.36 -6.08
C LYS A 49 -10.65 -2.54 -6.48
N MET A 50 -9.35 -2.30 -6.64
CA MET A 50 -8.38 -3.35 -7.00
C MET A 50 -8.40 -4.51 -6.00
N ARG A 51 -8.35 -4.22 -4.69
CA ARG A 51 -8.37 -5.25 -3.62
C ARG A 51 -9.67 -6.06 -3.64
N THR A 52 -10.80 -5.42 -3.91
CA THR A 52 -12.11 -6.08 -3.99
C THR A 52 -12.14 -7.09 -5.14
N TYR A 53 -11.70 -6.70 -6.33
CA TYR A 53 -11.63 -7.62 -7.47
C TYR A 53 -10.65 -8.78 -7.24
N MET A 54 -9.48 -8.52 -6.66
CA MET A 54 -8.54 -9.59 -6.29
C MET A 54 -9.14 -10.57 -5.28
N LYS A 55 -9.92 -10.07 -4.31
CA LYS A 55 -10.61 -10.92 -3.32
C LYS A 55 -11.68 -11.79 -3.99
N ARG A 56 -12.41 -11.27 -4.98
CA ARG A 56 -13.41 -12.03 -5.75
C ARG A 56 -12.78 -13.21 -6.49
N VAL A 57 -11.68 -12.98 -7.21
CA VAL A 57 -10.96 -14.06 -7.92
C VAL A 57 -10.46 -15.13 -6.94
N ARG A 58 -9.88 -14.72 -5.81
CA ARG A 58 -9.40 -15.69 -4.81
C ARG A 58 -10.52 -16.51 -4.19
N ARG A 59 -11.71 -15.94 -4.02
CA ARG A 59 -12.90 -16.67 -3.55
C ARG A 59 -13.36 -17.68 -4.61
N ALA A 60 -13.54 -17.26 -5.85
CA ALA A 60 -13.90 -18.15 -6.95
C ALA A 60 -12.94 -19.35 -7.10
N ILE A 61 -11.63 -19.14 -6.91
CA ILE A 61 -10.64 -20.22 -6.92
C ILE A 61 -10.84 -21.19 -5.73
N ALA A 62 -11.17 -20.68 -4.55
CA ALA A 62 -11.43 -21.51 -3.37
C ALA A 62 -12.73 -22.32 -3.53
N ASP A 63 -13.74 -21.71 -4.16
CA ASP A 63 -15.05 -22.32 -4.43
C ASP A 63 -15.04 -23.25 -5.66
N LYS A 64 -13.89 -23.34 -6.38
CA LYS A 64 -13.65 -24.15 -7.60
C LYS A 64 -14.48 -23.74 -8.84
N ASP A 65 -15.00 -22.52 -8.86
CA ASP A 65 -15.77 -21.99 -10.00
C ASP A 65 -14.84 -21.43 -11.10
N LEU A 66 -14.46 -22.27 -12.06
CA LEU A 66 -13.50 -21.92 -13.12
C LEU A 66 -14.03 -20.86 -14.11
N GLU A 67 -15.30 -20.94 -14.48
CA GLU A 67 -15.95 -19.99 -15.42
C GLU A 67 -15.96 -18.56 -14.86
N THR A 68 -16.32 -18.41 -13.59
CA THR A 68 -16.40 -17.10 -12.95
C THR A 68 -15.02 -16.48 -12.71
N ALA A 69 -14.01 -17.33 -12.48
CA ALA A 69 -12.63 -16.90 -12.33
C ALA A 69 -12.05 -16.34 -13.64
N GLN A 70 -12.31 -17.01 -14.77
CA GLN A 70 -11.87 -16.55 -16.09
C GLN A 70 -12.56 -15.25 -16.50
N ALA A 71 -13.87 -15.13 -16.28
CA ALA A 71 -14.63 -13.91 -16.58
C ALA A 71 -14.19 -12.69 -15.74
N THR A 72 -13.76 -12.93 -14.49
CA THR A 72 -13.35 -11.83 -13.58
C THR A 72 -11.90 -11.39 -13.80
N LEU A 73 -11.06 -12.23 -14.41
CA LEU A 73 -9.65 -11.94 -14.67
C LEU A 73 -9.39 -10.63 -15.46
N PRO A 74 -10.05 -10.36 -16.61
CA PRO A 74 -9.82 -9.13 -17.37
C PRO A 74 -10.18 -7.86 -16.58
N LEU A 75 -11.25 -7.91 -15.78
CA LEU A 75 -11.65 -6.78 -14.92
C LEU A 75 -10.56 -6.44 -13.89
N VAL A 76 -9.93 -7.46 -13.33
CA VAL A 76 -8.84 -7.30 -12.36
C VAL A 76 -7.62 -6.68 -13.02
N LEU A 77 -7.24 -7.16 -14.22
CA LEU A 77 -6.11 -6.64 -14.98
C LEU A 77 -6.30 -5.16 -15.34
N VAL A 78 -7.50 -4.78 -15.78
CA VAL A 78 -7.85 -3.38 -16.05
C VAL A 78 -7.75 -2.52 -14.78
N ALA A 79 -8.24 -3.01 -13.64
CA ALA A 79 -8.16 -2.29 -12.38
C ALA A 79 -6.70 -2.09 -11.90
N ILE A 80 -5.85 -3.11 -12.04
CA ILE A 80 -4.42 -3.05 -11.73
C ILE A 80 -3.71 -2.06 -12.65
N GLY A 81 -3.98 -2.13 -13.96
CA GLY A 81 -3.41 -1.22 -14.96
C GLY A 81 -3.76 0.24 -14.67
N LYS A 82 -5.04 0.53 -14.37
CA LYS A 82 -5.49 1.88 -13.98
C LYS A 82 -4.80 2.38 -12.70
N ALA A 83 -4.64 1.52 -11.70
CA ALA A 83 -3.94 1.89 -10.46
C ALA A 83 -2.45 2.17 -10.69
N SER A 84 -1.80 1.45 -11.60
CA SER A 84 -0.40 1.68 -11.99
C SER A 84 -0.24 2.96 -12.80
N ALA A 85 -1.12 3.21 -13.77
CA ALA A 85 -1.07 4.41 -14.62
C ALA A 85 -1.25 5.70 -13.81
N LYS A 86 -2.05 5.66 -12.73
CA LYS A 86 -2.21 6.77 -11.79
C LYS A 86 -1.08 6.90 -10.76
N GLY A 87 -0.09 5.98 -10.77
CA GLY A 87 1.04 5.98 -9.84
C GLY A 87 0.67 5.60 -8.41
N VAL A 88 -0.52 5.01 -8.18
CA VAL A 88 -0.96 4.58 -6.84
C VAL A 88 -0.18 3.34 -6.40
N ILE A 89 0.13 2.46 -7.36
CA ILE A 89 1.02 1.30 -7.18
C ILE A 89 2.19 1.42 -8.15
N HIS A 90 3.36 0.95 -7.71
CA HIS A 90 4.52 0.88 -8.58
C HIS A 90 4.33 -0.16 -9.70
N HIS A 91 4.89 0.09 -10.89
CA HIS A 91 4.72 -0.77 -12.06
C HIS A 91 5.18 -2.22 -11.80
N ASN A 92 6.27 -2.43 -11.08
CA ASN A 92 6.72 -3.77 -10.70
C ASN A 92 5.73 -4.46 -9.74
N THR A 93 5.09 -3.70 -8.85
CA THR A 93 4.06 -4.26 -7.96
C THR A 93 2.82 -4.68 -8.75
N ALA A 94 2.42 -3.87 -9.73
CA ALA A 94 1.34 -4.22 -10.66
C ALA A 94 1.64 -5.51 -11.44
N ARG A 95 2.84 -5.63 -12.03
CA ARG A 95 3.32 -6.82 -12.74
C ARG A 95 3.31 -8.06 -11.84
N ARG A 96 3.79 -7.95 -10.60
CA ARG A 96 3.77 -9.06 -9.63
C ARG A 96 2.34 -9.52 -9.32
N TYR A 97 1.39 -8.60 -9.17
CA TYR A 97 -0.01 -8.97 -8.90
C TYR A 97 -0.66 -9.67 -10.10
N ALA A 98 -0.46 -9.14 -11.31
CA ALA A 98 -0.99 -9.75 -12.53
C ALA A 98 -0.45 -11.19 -12.71
N SER A 99 0.88 -11.36 -12.64
CA SER A 99 1.53 -12.66 -12.79
C SER A 99 1.05 -13.68 -11.75
N ARG A 100 0.95 -13.30 -10.47
CA ARG A 100 0.50 -14.21 -9.40
C ARG A 100 -0.94 -14.68 -9.60
N LEU A 101 -1.83 -13.80 -10.05
CA LEU A 101 -3.24 -14.15 -10.28
C LEU A 101 -3.39 -15.07 -11.49
N GLN A 102 -2.67 -14.79 -12.58
CA GLN A 102 -2.66 -15.64 -13.76
C GLN A 102 -2.12 -17.04 -13.43
N LEU A 103 -1.01 -17.13 -12.70
CA LEU A 103 -0.46 -18.41 -12.25
C LEU A 103 -1.46 -19.19 -11.38
N ALA A 104 -2.19 -18.51 -10.50
CA ALA A 104 -3.19 -19.15 -9.65
C ALA A 104 -4.36 -19.71 -10.46
N VAL A 105 -4.87 -18.96 -11.44
CA VAL A 105 -5.95 -19.42 -12.33
C VAL A 105 -5.47 -20.58 -13.21
N ASN A 106 -4.29 -20.47 -13.82
CA ASN A 106 -3.74 -21.53 -14.68
C ASN A 106 -3.50 -22.83 -13.91
N ARG A 107 -3.09 -22.75 -12.63
CA ARG A 107 -2.97 -23.92 -11.76
C ARG A 107 -4.33 -24.54 -11.46
N ALA A 108 -5.35 -23.72 -11.19
CA ALA A 108 -6.71 -24.21 -10.96
C ALA A 108 -7.31 -24.88 -12.19
N THR A 109 -7.05 -24.35 -13.39
CA THR A 109 -7.50 -24.97 -14.66
C THR A 109 -6.75 -26.25 -15.00
N ALA A 110 -5.48 -26.39 -14.58
CA ALA A 110 -4.68 -27.58 -14.85
C ALA A 110 -4.95 -28.74 -13.87
N GLN A 111 -5.61 -28.47 -12.73
CA GLN A 111 -6.00 -29.46 -11.73
C GLN A 111 -7.42 -30.01 -11.94
N ALA A 112 -8.15 -29.42 -12.89
CA ALA A 112 -9.46 -29.88 -13.35
C ALA A 112 -9.29 -30.74 -14.61
#